data_AF-A0A2E2ERP6-F1
#
_entry.id   AF-A0A2E2ERP6-F1
#
_cell.length_a   1.000
_cell.length_b   1.000
_cell.length_c   1.000
_cell.angle_alpha   90.00
_cell.angle_beta   90.00
_cell.angle_gamma   90.00
#
_symmetry.space_group_name_H-M   'P 1'
#
loop_
_entity.id
_entity.type
_entity.pdbx_description
1 polymer ?
#
loop_
_entity_poly.entity_id
_entity_poly.type
_entity_poly.pdbx_seq_one_letter_code
_entity_poly.pdbx_strand_id
1 'polypeptide(L)'
;MKGMYYRRKLVLALLQAFEGKLEKLNLQKLLFLVTRQQDKKSYDFVPYKFGCFSFQANADLHTLKKYNSVTETEKTWVCVDDTPYFDALKKEDQSIILYAKRNFSHCSSNDLIKLTYQQYPYYAIKSTIAKEVLNKEELKKVEAQKRIKKDTILFTIGYEGVSLESYINKLIINDVKALCDVRKNSFSMKYGFSKAQLKNACEGVGIKFYHIPEVGIQSEKRKELNCQADYDLLFQDYKQNVLATETKKQVEIFELLKAEKRIALTCFEKNIHQCHRKHLANAIKHIEGFNYEVKHI
;
A
#
# COMPACT_ATOMS: atom_id res chain seq x y z
N MET A 1 -14.81 -9.71 -23.76
CA MET A 1 -13.52 -9.11 -23.34
C MET A 1 -13.43 -7.56 -23.40
N LYS A 2 -14.46 -6.82 -23.85
CA LYS A 2 -14.52 -5.38 -23.57
C LYS A 2 -14.68 -5.17 -22.05
N GLY A 3 -13.77 -4.42 -21.41
CA GLY A 3 -13.88 -4.05 -19.99
C GLY A 3 -12.85 -4.64 -19.02
N MET A 4 -11.93 -5.53 -19.44
CA MET A 4 -10.86 -5.99 -18.54
C MET A 4 -9.75 -4.93 -18.40
N TYR A 5 -9.36 -4.63 -17.15
CA TYR A 5 -8.22 -3.76 -16.88
C TYR A 5 -6.94 -4.27 -17.56
N TYR A 6 -6.17 -3.36 -18.16
CA TYR A 6 -4.91 -3.67 -18.84
C TYR A 6 -3.95 -4.51 -17.98
N ARG A 7 -3.78 -4.12 -16.71
CA ARG A 7 -2.91 -4.83 -15.76
C ARG A 7 -3.28 -6.31 -15.55
N ARG A 8 -4.57 -6.68 -15.68
CA ARG A 8 -5.01 -8.08 -15.59
C ARG A 8 -4.59 -8.88 -16.82
N LYS A 9 -4.67 -8.27 -18.01
CA LYS A 9 -4.13 -8.85 -19.25
C LYS A 9 -2.63 -9.10 -19.12
N LEU A 10 -1.90 -8.16 -18.50
CA LEU A 10 -0.46 -8.30 -18.25
C LEU A 10 -0.15 -9.54 -17.38
N VAL A 11 -0.89 -9.75 -16.30
CA VAL A 11 -0.70 -10.93 -15.43
C VAL A 11 -1.04 -12.24 -16.15
N LEU A 12 -2.12 -12.27 -16.94
CA LEU A 12 -2.50 -13.44 -17.72
C LEU A 12 -1.46 -13.75 -18.81
N ALA A 13 -1.00 -12.75 -19.55
CA ALA A 13 0.05 -12.89 -20.54
C ALA A 13 1.37 -13.38 -19.91
N LEU A 14 1.71 -12.89 -18.71
CA LEU A 14 2.87 -13.37 -17.97
C LEU A 14 2.72 -14.85 -17.56
N LEU A 15 1.55 -15.26 -17.07
CA LEU A 15 1.27 -16.67 -16.79
C LEU A 15 1.39 -17.53 -18.05
N GLN A 16 0.78 -17.12 -19.16
CA GLN A 16 0.85 -17.84 -20.45
C GLN A 16 2.28 -17.93 -21.00
N ALA A 17 3.08 -16.88 -20.85
CA ALA A 17 4.48 -16.89 -21.26
C ALA A 17 5.31 -17.93 -20.49
N PHE A 18 4.96 -18.19 -19.24
CA PHE A 18 5.58 -19.18 -18.36
C PHE A 18 4.70 -20.44 -18.25
N GLU A 19 4.37 -21.05 -19.40
CA GLU A 19 3.71 -22.35 -19.53
C GLU A 19 2.31 -22.42 -18.87
N GLY A 20 1.66 -21.27 -18.70
CA GLY A 20 0.34 -21.17 -18.08
C GLY A 20 0.33 -21.43 -16.58
N LYS A 21 1.49 -21.62 -15.92
CA LYS A 21 1.55 -22.01 -14.50
C LYS A 21 2.74 -21.39 -13.80
N LEU A 22 2.48 -20.72 -12.68
CA LEU A 22 3.53 -20.16 -11.82
C LEU A 22 3.23 -20.39 -10.34
N GLU A 23 4.28 -20.61 -9.55
CA GLU A 23 4.18 -20.51 -8.10
C GLU A 23 3.77 -19.08 -7.68
N LYS A 24 2.98 -18.97 -6.62
CA LYS A 24 2.46 -17.69 -6.10
C LYS A 24 3.59 -16.69 -5.81
N LEU A 25 4.69 -17.19 -5.24
CA LEU A 25 5.88 -16.38 -4.96
C LEU A 25 6.57 -15.94 -6.26
N ASN A 26 6.81 -16.87 -7.18
CA ASN A 26 7.49 -16.58 -8.45
C ASN A 26 6.71 -15.60 -9.31
N LEU A 27 5.38 -15.72 -9.34
CA LEU A 27 4.54 -14.75 -10.02
C LEU A 27 4.74 -13.33 -9.47
N GLN A 28 4.80 -13.17 -8.14
CA GLN A 28 5.06 -11.85 -7.53
C GLN A 28 6.45 -11.32 -7.89
N LYS A 29 7.48 -12.19 -7.97
CA LYS A 29 8.85 -11.78 -8.34
C LYS A 29 8.97 -11.42 -9.81
N LEU A 30 8.46 -12.26 -10.70
CA LEU A 30 8.46 -12.03 -12.14
C LEU A 30 7.65 -10.78 -12.48
N LEU A 31 6.46 -10.61 -11.91
CA LEU A 31 5.65 -9.41 -12.12
C LEU A 31 6.36 -8.16 -11.59
N PHE A 32 7.03 -8.25 -10.43
CA PHE A 32 7.85 -7.16 -9.91
C PHE A 32 8.94 -6.76 -10.91
N LEU A 33 9.75 -7.73 -11.38
CA LEU A 33 10.82 -7.50 -12.36
C LEU A 33 10.30 -6.92 -13.67
N VAL A 34 9.19 -7.44 -14.20
CA VAL A 34 8.51 -6.91 -15.39
C VAL A 34 8.11 -5.45 -15.17
N THR A 35 7.45 -5.11 -14.05
CA THR A 35 7.00 -3.74 -13.80
C THR A 35 8.14 -2.75 -13.59
N ARG A 36 9.36 -3.19 -13.26
CA ARG A 36 10.54 -2.30 -13.17
C ARG A 36 11.04 -1.82 -14.52
N GLN A 37 10.69 -2.51 -15.60
CA GLN A 37 11.03 -2.11 -16.97
C GLN A 37 9.92 -1.28 -17.64
N GLN A 38 8.78 -1.08 -16.98
CA GLN A 38 7.68 -0.26 -17.51
C GLN A 38 7.86 1.22 -17.16
N ASP A 39 7.62 2.10 -18.14
CA ASP A 39 7.53 3.56 -17.89
C ASP A 39 6.39 3.88 -16.93
N LYS A 40 5.18 3.37 -17.23
CA LYS A 40 4.01 3.44 -16.37
C LYS A 40 3.73 2.06 -15.78
N LYS A 41 4.12 1.89 -14.53
CA LYS A 41 3.94 0.66 -13.76
C LYS A 41 2.49 0.22 -13.73
N SER A 42 2.25 -1.04 -14.11
CA SER A 42 0.93 -1.68 -14.02
C SER A 42 0.60 -2.13 -12.59
N TYR A 43 1.62 -2.38 -11.78
CA TYR A 43 1.53 -2.77 -10.38
C TYR A 43 2.62 -2.09 -9.54
N ASP A 44 2.26 -1.76 -8.31
CA ASP A 44 3.19 -1.31 -7.27
C ASP A 44 3.38 -2.41 -6.23
N PHE A 45 4.48 -2.33 -5.48
CA PHE A 45 4.88 -3.37 -4.54
C PHE A 45 5.35 -2.74 -3.23
N VAL A 46 5.28 -3.50 -2.13
CA VAL A 46 5.85 -3.17 -0.81
C VAL A 46 6.87 -4.22 -0.37
N PRO A 47 7.80 -3.91 0.56
CA PRO A 47 8.58 -4.93 1.25
C PRO A 47 7.68 -5.80 2.13
N TYR A 48 7.83 -7.12 2.03
CA TYR A 48 6.99 -8.10 2.70
C TYR A 48 7.79 -9.34 3.14
N LYS A 49 7.09 -10.33 3.73
CA LYS A 49 7.67 -11.54 4.35
C LYS A 49 8.69 -12.29 3.46
N PHE A 50 8.43 -12.35 2.15
CA PHE A 50 9.30 -13.01 1.18
C PHE A 50 9.82 -12.04 0.11
N GLY A 51 9.95 -10.75 0.44
CA GLY A 51 10.42 -9.71 -0.48
C GLY A 51 9.31 -8.82 -1.01
N CYS A 52 9.45 -8.35 -2.26
CA CYS A 52 8.41 -7.57 -2.95
C CYS A 52 7.07 -8.31 -3.01
N PHE A 53 5.99 -7.59 -2.71
CA PHE A 53 4.61 -8.08 -2.78
C PHE A 53 3.64 -6.99 -3.24
N SER A 54 2.74 -7.33 -4.16
CA SER A 54 1.62 -6.48 -4.58
C SER A 54 0.29 -7.09 -4.12
N PHE A 55 -0.40 -6.37 -3.23
CA PHE A 55 -1.77 -6.69 -2.80
C PHE A 55 -2.73 -6.56 -3.97
N GLN A 56 -2.55 -5.53 -4.81
CA GLN A 56 -3.37 -5.28 -5.99
C GLN A 56 -3.26 -6.41 -7.02
N ALA A 57 -2.05 -6.93 -7.27
CA ALA A 57 -1.86 -8.09 -8.15
C ALA A 57 -2.57 -9.34 -7.61
N ASN A 58 -2.45 -9.59 -6.30
CA ASN A 58 -3.12 -10.72 -5.67
C ASN A 58 -4.66 -10.60 -5.74
N ALA A 59 -5.21 -9.41 -5.50
CA ALA A 59 -6.65 -9.18 -5.63
C ALA A 59 -7.15 -9.26 -7.08
N ASP A 60 -6.34 -8.84 -8.04
CA ASP A 60 -6.66 -9.02 -9.45
C ASP A 60 -6.67 -10.50 -9.83
N LEU A 61 -5.73 -11.32 -9.35
CA LEU A 61 -5.74 -12.77 -9.53
C LEU A 61 -6.98 -13.43 -8.93
N HIS A 62 -7.39 -13.05 -7.71
CA HIS A 62 -8.65 -13.53 -7.14
C HIS A 62 -9.88 -13.05 -7.93
N THR A 63 -9.83 -11.87 -8.55
CA THR A 63 -10.90 -11.42 -9.45
C THR A 63 -10.92 -12.24 -10.73
N LEU A 64 -9.75 -12.51 -11.32
CA LEU A 64 -9.60 -13.37 -12.50
C LEU A 64 -10.05 -14.80 -12.22
N LYS A 65 -9.85 -15.31 -11.00
CA LYS A 65 -10.40 -16.59 -10.55
C LYS A 65 -11.93 -16.60 -10.61
N LYS A 66 -12.59 -15.52 -10.17
CA LYS A 66 -14.06 -15.38 -10.28
C LYS A 66 -14.55 -15.30 -11.73
N TYR A 67 -13.69 -14.85 -12.64
CA TYR A 67 -13.98 -14.84 -14.08
C TYR A 67 -13.61 -16.14 -14.78
N ASN A 68 -13.18 -17.16 -14.03
CA ASN A 68 -12.69 -18.44 -14.55
C ASN A 68 -11.50 -18.29 -15.52
N SER A 69 -10.74 -17.20 -15.45
CA SER A 69 -9.53 -17.03 -16.27
C SER A 69 -8.30 -17.71 -15.66
N VAL A 70 -8.31 -17.91 -14.35
CA VAL A 70 -7.27 -18.62 -13.61
C VAL A 70 -7.88 -19.54 -12.55
N THR A 71 -7.15 -20.60 -12.19
CA THR A 71 -7.40 -21.40 -10.99
C THR A 71 -6.21 -21.29 -10.02
N GLU A 72 -6.42 -21.66 -8.76
CA GLU A 72 -5.34 -21.69 -7.77
C GLU A 72 -5.28 -23.04 -7.06
N THR A 73 -4.05 -23.46 -6.77
CA THR A 73 -3.77 -24.46 -5.74
C THR A 73 -3.29 -23.73 -4.48
N GLU A 74 -2.84 -24.49 -3.47
CA GLU A 74 -2.17 -23.91 -2.31
C GLU A 74 -0.97 -23.04 -2.71
N LYS A 75 -0.15 -23.51 -3.67
CA LYS A 75 1.14 -22.89 -4.01
C LYS A 75 1.21 -22.25 -5.40
N THR A 76 0.27 -22.51 -6.29
CA THR A 76 0.37 -22.08 -7.70
C THR A 76 -0.88 -21.35 -8.20
N TRP A 77 -0.68 -20.48 -9.18
CA TRP A 77 -1.70 -19.99 -10.09
C TRP A 77 -1.57 -20.72 -11.43
N VAL A 78 -2.70 -21.09 -12.02
CA VAL A 78 -2.77 -21.71 -13.34
C VAL A 78 -3.73 -20.90 -14.21
N CYS A 79 -3.27 -20.45 -15.38
CA CYS A 79 -4.14 -19.85 -16.38
C CYS A 79 -4.90 -20.95 -17.10
N VAL A 80 -6.23 -20.83 -17.17
CA VAL A 80 -7.13 -21.81 -17.80
C VAL A 80 -7.91 -21.18 -18.96
N ASP A 81 -7.53 -19.97 -19.36
CA ASP A 81 -8.12 -19.21 -20.44
C ASP A 81 -7.17 -19.19 -21.63
N ASP A 82 -7.63 -19.73 -22.75
CA ASP A 82 -6.84 -19.91 -23.97
C ASP A 82 -6.77 -18.65 -24.84
N THR A 83 -7.43 -17.57 -24.42
CA THR A 83 -7.31 -16.27 -25.08
C THR A 83 -5.84 -15.83 -25.16
N PRO A 84 -5.29 -15.44 -26.32
CA PRO A 84 -3.90 -14.99 -26.43
C PRO A 84 -3.71 -13.57 -25.85
N TYR A 85 -3.57 -13.47 -24.52
CA TYR A 85 -3.47 -12.18 -23.84
C TYR A 85 -2.19 -11.42 -24.19
N PHE A 86 -1.13 -12.12 -24.61
CA PHE A 86 0.12 -11.52 -25.08
C PHE A 86 -0.12 -10.55 -26.25
N ASP A 87 -0.95 -10.93 -27.21
CA ASP A 87 -1.26 -10.12 -28.40
C ASP A 87 -2.08 -8.87 -28.07
N ALA A 88 -2.78 -8.89 -26.94
CA ALA A 88 -3.58 -7.77 -26.44
C ALA A 88 -2.77 -6.73 -25.63
N LEU A 89 -1.47 -6.96 -25.44
CA LEU A 89 -0.56 -6.02 -24.77
C LEU A 89 0.04 -5.00 -25.76
N LYS A 90 0.55 -3.91 -25.20
CA LYS A 90 1.38 -2.96 -25.95
C LYS A 90 2.70 -3.62 -26.35
N LYS A 91 3.31 -3.14 -27.44
CA LYS A 91 4.56 -3.71 -27.98
C LYS A 91 5.71 -3.67 -26.98
N GLU A 92 5.79 -2.61 -26.19
CA GLU A 92 6.81 -2.45 -25.16
C GLU A 92 6.66 -3.52 -24.06
N ASP A 93 5.42 -3.77 -23.62
CA ASP A 93 5.15 -4.79 -22.60
C ASP A 93 5.31 -6.22 -23.12
N GLN A 94 5.03 -6.46 -24.41
CA GLN A 94 5.35 -7.72 -25.09
C GLN A 94 6.87 -7.98 -25.02
N SER A 95 7.69 -6.99 -25.39
CA SER A 95 9.15 -7.10 -25.33
C SER A 95 9.65 -7.34 -23.90
N ILE A 96 9.08 -6.68 -22.89
CA ILE A 96 9.45 -6.88 -21.48
C ILE A 96 9.12 -8.31 -21.02
N ILE A 97 7.95 -8.85 -21.39
CA ILE A 97 7.60 -10.24 -21.04
C ILE A 97 8.53 -11.23 -21.73
N LEU A 98 8.85 -11.03 -23.01
CA LEU A 98 9.79 -11.89 -23.73
C LEU A 98 11.19 -11.83 -23.11
N TYR A 99 11.64 -10.65 -22.70
CA TYR A 99 12.88 -10.48 -21.96
C TYR A 99 12.83 -11.26 -20.63
N ALA A 100 11.75 -11.12 -19.86
CA ALA A 100 11.60 -11.83 -18.59
C ALA A 100 11.61 -13.35 -18.79
N LYS A 101 10.89 -13.87 -19.80
CA LYS A 101 10.90 -15.29 -20.15
C LYS A 101 12.31 -15.76 -20.49
N ARG A 102 13.01 -15.06 -21.40
CA ARG A 102 14.37 -15.43 -21.83
C ARG A 102 15.37 -15.48 -20.68
N ASN A 103 15.27 -14.56 -19.73
CA ASN A 103 16.28 -14.43 -18.67
C ASN A 103 15.92 -15.20 -17.39
N PHE A 104 14.64 -15.52 -17.15
CA PHE A 104 14.18 -16.04 -15.87
C PHE A 104 13.41 -17.36 -15.94
N SER A 105 13.19 -17.94 -17.12
CA SER A 105 12.50 -19.24 -17.27
C SER A 105 13.18 -20.38 -16.52
N HIS A 106 14.52 -20.35 -16.42
CA HIS A 106 15.32 -21.38 -15.78
C HIS A 106 15.59 -21.11 -14.29
N CYS A 107 15.17 -19.95 -13.77
CA CYS A 107 15.41 -19.59 -12.38
C CYS A 107 14.48 -20.36 -11.45
N SER A 108 15.05 -20.95 -10.39
CA SER A 108 14.26 -21.48 -9.28
C SER A 108 13.61 -20.34 -8.47
N SER A 109 12.68 -20.71 -7.58
CA SER A 109 12.07 -19.74 -6.67
C SER A 109 13.10 -19.04 -5.78
N ASN A 110 14.13 -19.77 -5.33
CA ASN A 110 15.22 -19.20 -4.55
C ASN A 110 16.10 -18.25 -5.37
N ASP A 111 16.36 -18.56 -6.64
CA ASP A 111 17.13 -17.68 -7.52
C ASP A 111 16.41 -16.35 -7.73
N LEU A 112 15.09 -16.38 -7.97
CA LEU A 112 14.28 -15.18 -8.13
C LEU A 112 14.24 -14.35 -6.84
N ILE A 113 14.07 -14.98 -5.69
CA ILE A 113 14.09 -14.29 -4.39
C ILE A 113 15.45 -13.61 -4.21
N LYS A 114 16.55 -14.36 -4.34
CA LYS A 114 17.91 -13.83 -4.18
C LYS A 114 18.18 -12.68 -5.14
N LEU A 115 17.82 -12.84 -6.42
CA LEU A 115 17.95 -11.82 -7.45
C LEU A 115 17.22 -10.52 -7.05
N THR A 116 15.95 -10.62 -6.64
CA THR A 116 15.18 -9.43 -6.23
C THR A 116 15.77 -8.76 -4.99
N TYR A 117 16.38 -9.52 -4.08
CA TYR A 117 16.97 -8.97 -2.85
C TYR A 117 18.29 -8.25 -3.14
N GLN A 118 19.12 -8.84 -4.00
CA GLN A 118 20.40 -8.25 -4.41
C GLN A 118 20.20 -6.97 -5.22
N GLN A 119 19.27 -6.97 -6.18
CA GLN A 119 19.02 -5.82 -7.05
C GLN A 119 18.18 -4.73 -6.37
N TYR A 120 17.24 -5.12 -5.51
CA TYR A 120 16.28 -4.21 -4.88
C TYR A 120 16.20 -4.43 -3.35
N PRO A 121 17.27 -4.15 -2.61
CA PRO A 121 17.39 -4.50 -1.19
C PRO A 121 16.30 -3.90 -0.30
N TYR A 122 15.70 -2.77 -0.70
CA TYR A 122 14.57 -2.17 0.02
C TYR A 122 13.41 -3.16 0.18
N TYR A 123 13.15 -3.98 -0.82
CA TYR A 123 12.03 -4.93 -0.77
C TYR A 123 12.27 -6.12 0.16
N ALA A 124 13.50 -6.31 0.64
CA ALA A 124 13.87 -7.36 1.57
C ALA A 124 13.85 -6.93 3.05
N ILE A 125 13.61 -5.64 3.35
CA ILE A 125 13.72 -5.11 4.74
C ILE A 125 12.72 -5.71 5.74
N LYS A 126 11.64 -6.33 5.24
CA LYS A 126 10.62 -7.04 6.04
C LYS A 126 10.67 -8.56 5.84
N SER A 127 11.70 -9.08 5.16
CA SER A 127 11.75 -10.50 4.86
C SER A 127 12.09 -11.33 6.09
N THR A 128 11.38 -12.44 6.26
CA THR A 128 11.63 -13.43 7.31
C THR A 128 12.74 -14.42 6.94
N ILE A 129 13.12 -14.50 5.65
CA ILE A 129 14.10 -15.46 5.11
C ILE A 129 15.37 -14.80 4.57
N ALA A 130 15.54 -13.48 4.71
CA ALA A 130 16.69 -12.77 4.14
C ALA A 130 18.03 -13.33 4.59
N LYS A 131 18.14 -13.79 5.85
CA LYS A 131 19.37 -14.37 6.41
C LYS A 131 19.72 -15.73 5.83
N GLU A 132 18.74 -16.47 5.32
CA GLU A 132 18.92 -17.78 4.69
C GLU A 132 19.31 -17.62 3.22
N VAL A 133 18.91 -16.52 2.58
CA VAL A 133 19.08 -16.29 1.14
C VAL A 133 20.33 -15.49 0.80
N LEU A 134 20.75 -14.57 1.68
CA LEU A 134 21.80 -13.58 1.41
C LEU A 134 23.06 -13.82 2.26
N ASN A 135 24.22 -13.47 1.69
CA ASN A 135 25.46 -13.43 2.46
C ASN A 135 25.55 -12.17 3.35
N LYS A 136 26.59 -12.10 4.19
CA LYS A 136 26.79 -11.01 5.16
C LYS A 136 26.84 -9.61 4.51
N GLU A 137 27.50 -9.46 3.38
CA GLU A 137 27.64 -8.16 2.70
C GLU A 137 26.33 -7.73 2.02
N GLU A 138 25.58 -8.67 1.46
CA GLU A 138 24.26 -8.43 0.90
C GLU A 138 23.24 -8.07 1.99
N LEU A 139 23.28 -8.74 3.15
CA LEU A 139 22.45 -8.40 4.30
C LEU A 139 22.72 -6.98 4.79
N LYS A 140 23.98 -6.54 4.85
CA LYS A 140 24.30 -5.14 5.18
C LYS A 140 23.63 -4.16 4.24
N LYS A 141 23.56 -4.47 2.94
CA LYS A 141 22.84 -3.63 1.95
C LYS A 141 21.35 -3.55 2.27
N VAL A 142 20.72 -4.66 2.68
CA VAL A 142 19.30 -4.68 3.12
C VAL A 142 19.10 -3.87 4.40
N GLU A 143 19.94 -4.09 5.41
CA GLU A 143 19.86 -3.36 6.69
C GLU A 143 20.02 -1.84 6.49
N ALA A 144 20.90 -1.41 5.58
CA ALA A 144 21.08 0.00 5.23
C ALA A 144 19.84 0.64 4.59
N GLN A 145 18.89 -0.14 4.06
CA GLN A 145 17.62 0.39 3.53
C GLN A 145 16.56 0.62 4.60
N LYS A 146 16.72 0.05 5.81
CA LYS A 146 15.76 0.27 6.91
C LYS A 146 15.85 1.71 7.38
N ARG A 147 14.69 2.39 7.39
CA ARG A 147 14.56 3.73 7.96
C ARG A 147 14.16 3.56 9.41
N ILE A 148 15.13 3.63 10.34
CA ILE A 148 14.85 3.63 11.78
C ILE A 148 15.08 5.04 12.28
N LYS A 149 14.01 5.68 12.74
CA LYS A 149 13.99 7.08 13.17
C LYS A 149 13.68 7.18 14.67
N LYS A 150 14.35 8.09 15.37
CA LYS A 150 14.26 8.26 16.84
C LYS A 150 13.31 9.37 17.28
N ASP A 151 13.00 10.27 16.36
CA ASP A 151 12.08 11.40 16.54
C ASP A 151 10.63 10.93 16.72
N THR A 152 9.91 11.63 17.60
CA THR A 152 8.46 11.45 17.78
C THR A 152 7.74 12.41 16.83
N ILE A 153 6.89 11.90 15.93
CA ILE A 153 6.19 12.70 14.92
C ILE A 153 4.75 12.25 14.75
N LEU A 154 3.83 13.22 14.73
CA LEU A 154 2.46 13.05 14.27
C LEU A 154 2.37 13.35 12.78
N PHE A 155 2.20 12.31 11.97
CA PHE A 155 1.99 12.44 10.54
C PHE A 155 0.50 12.63 10.21
N THR A 156 0.22 13.27 9.08
CA THR A 156 -1.06 13.14 8.40
C THR A 156 -0.83 12.64 6.98
N ILE A 157 -1.68 11.76 6.48
CA ILE A 157 -1.54 11.19 5.14
C ILE A 157 -2.91 11.05 4.44
N GLY A 158 -2.92 11.33 3.14
CA GLY A 158 -4.08 11.15 2.26
C GLY A 158 -3.86 10.06 1.22
N TYR A 159 -4.92 9.34 0.85
CA TYR A 159 -4.84 8.24 -0.12
C TYR A 159 -5.49 8.53 -1.49
N GLU A 160 -6.05 9.72 -1.69
CA GLU A 160 -6.50 10.18 -3.00
C GLU A 160 -5.35 10.17 -4.02
N GLY A 161 -5.65 9.70 -5.24
CA GLY A 161 -4.68 9.63 -6.34
C GLY A 161 -3.54 8.59 -6.24
N VAL A 162 -3.36 7.87 -5.11
CA VAL A 162 -2.26 6.89 -4.92
C VAL A 162 -2.71 5.44 -4.78
N SER A 163 -1.92 4.46 -5.21
CA SER A 163 -2.20 3.03 -4.96
C SER A 163 -2.03 2.67 -3.48
N LEU A 164 -2.57 1.52 -3.05
CA LEU A 164 -2.38 1.00 -1.70
C LEU A 164 -0.88 0.81 -1.41
N GLU A 165 -0.13 0.19 -2.32
CA GLU A 165 1.29 -0.07 -2.13
C GLU A 165 2.12 1.22 -2.08
N SER A 166 1.83 2.20 -2.95
CA SER A 166 2.47 3.52 -2.87
C SER A 166 2.19 4.21 -1.53
N TYR A 167 0.95 4.11 -1.04
CA TYR A 167 0.55 4.63 0.27
C TYR A 167 1.29 3.94 1.43
N ILE A 168 1.37 2.61 1.42
CA ILE A 168 2.08 1.84 2.44
C ILE A 168 3.59 2.13 2.39
N ASN A 169 4.20 2.26 1.21
CA ASN A 169 5.61 2.64 1.09
C ASN A 169 5.89 4.02 1.69
N LYS A 170 4.99 5.00 1.53
CA LYS A 170 5.12 6.31 2.19
C LYS A 170 5.18 6.18 3.71
N LEU A 171 4.36 5.31 4.31
CA LEU A 171 4.39 5.03 5.74
C LEU A 171 5.73 4.38 6.15
N ILE A 172 6.19 3.39 5.40
CA ILE A 172 7.45 2.67 5.67
C ILE A 172 8.65 3.61 5.57
N ILE A 173 8.74 4.44 4.54
CA ILE A 173 9.85 5.39 4.32
C ILE A 173 9.90 6.44 5.43
N ASN A 174 8.74 6.82 5.98
CA ASN A 174 8.65 7.74 7.12
C ASN A 174 8.79 7.04 8.49
N ASP A 175 9.05 5.74 8.50
CA ASP A 175 9.15 4.90 9.70
C ASP A 175 7.92 5.02 10.62
N VAL A 176 6.72 5.12 10.02
CA VAL A 176 5.46 5.14 10.76
C VAL A 176 5.24 3.78 11.42
N LYS A 177 4.98 3.76 12.73
CA LYS A 177 4.74 2.56 13.53
C LYS A 177 3.26 2.21 13.65
N ALA A 178 2.40 3.23 13.66
CA ALA A 178 0.95 3.04 13.73
C ALA A 178 0.19 3.96 12.78
N LEU A 179 -0.87 3.44 12.18
CA LEU A 179 -1.82 4.18 11.37
C LEU A 179 -3.13 4.34 12.15
N CYS A 180 -3.55 5.59 12.37
CA CYS A 180 -4.83 5.95 12.96
C CYS A 180 -5.79 6.35 11.83
N ASP A 181 -6.73 5.46 11.52
CA ASP A 181 -7.84 5.75 10.64
C ASP A 181 -8.87 6.62 11.37
N VAL A 182 -8.92 7.89 11.01
CA VAL A 182 -9.79 8.91 11.64
C VAL A 182 -11.06 9.15 10.84
N ARG A 183 -11.35 8.30 9.84
CA ARG A 183 -12.59 8.38 9.07
C ARG A 183 -13.75 7.89 9.91
N LYS A 184 -14.85 8.66 9.89
CA LYS A 184 -16.11 8.23 10.53
C LYS A 184 -16.60 6.90 9.94
N ASN A 185 -16.66 6.85 8.61
CA ASN A 185 -16.97 5.67 7.83
C ASN A 185 -15.73 5.24 7.04
N SER A 186 -15.06 4.17 7.49
CA SER A 186 -13.85 3.63 6.84
C SER A 186 -14.14 2.76 5.61
N PHE A 187 -15.17 3.15 4.85
CA PHE A 187 -15.53 2.56 3.57
C PHE A 187 -14.84 3.34 2.44
N SER A 188 -14.38 2.63 1.40
CA SER A 188 -13.83 3.24 0.21
C SER A 188 -14.06 2.34 -1.00
N MET A 189 -14.47 2.94 -2.12
CA MET A 189 -14.53 2.25 -3.42
C MET A 189 -13.13 2.01 -4.01
N LYS A 190 -12.12 2.74 -3.51
CA LYS A 190 -10.74 2.55 -3.93
C LYS A 190 -10.18 1.28 -3.29
N TYR A 191 -9.73 0.36 -4.14
CA TYR A 191 -9.14 -0.90 -3.67
C TYR A 191 -8.07 -0.66 -2.60
N GLY A 192 -8.13 -1.43 -1.52
CA GLY A 192 -7.14 -1.40 -0.45
C GLY A 192 -7.45 -0.43 0.70
N PHE A 193 -8.43 0.46 0.54
CA PHE A 193 -8.74 1.50 1.54
C PHE A 193 -10.04 1.27 2.31
N SER A 194 -10.70 0.12 2.13
CA SER A 194 -11.69 -0.34 3.12
C SER A 194 -10.99 -0.70 4.44
N LYS A 195 -11.68 -0.56 5.58
CA LYS A 195 -11.12 -0.84 6.93
C LYS A 195 -10.35 -2.16 6.99
N ALA A 196 -10.99 -3.26 6.57
CA ALA A 196 -10.39 -4.59 6.65
C ALA A 196 -9.15 -4.72 5.75
N GLN A 197 -9.20 -4.22 4.52
CA GLN A 197 -8.06 -4.31 3.59
C GLN A 197 -6.90 -3.44 4.04
N LEU A 198 -7.16 -2.21 4.48
CA LEU A 198 -6.14 -1.29 4.95
C LEU A 198 -5.46 -1.81 6.22
N LYS A 199 -6.24 -2.33 7.16
CA LYS A 199 -5.74 -3.00 8.36
C LYS A 199 -4.80 -4.15 7.99
N ASN A 200 -5.26 -5.09 7.16
CA ASN A 200 -4.46 -6.25 6.75
C ASN A 200 -3.17 -5.86 6.03
N ALA A 201 -3.21 -4.82 5.18
CA ALA A 201 -2.04 -4.31 4.48
C ALA A 201 -1.02 -3.69 5.45
N CYS A 202 -1.48 -2.87 6.40
CA CYS A 202 -0.63 -2.25 7.42
C CYS A 202 0.01 -3.30 8.33
N GLU A 203 -0.80 -4.19 8.92
CA GLU A 203 -0.32 -5.22 9.83
C GLU A 203 0.62 -6.20 9.12
N GLY A 204 0.34 -6.51 7.86
CA GLY A 204 1.20 -7.34 7.03
C GLY A 204 2.62 -6.80 6.83
N VAL A 205 2.82 -5.47 6.88
CA VAL A 205 4.14 -4.83 6.84
C VAL A 205 4.66 -4.41 8.23
N GLY A 206 3.95 -4.78 9.29
CA GLY A 206 4.30 -4.47 10.68
C GLY A 206 3.97 -3.04 11.11
N ILE A 207 2.93 -2.43 10.56
CA ILE A 207 2.36 -1.15 10.99
C ILE A 207 1.07 -1.45 11.74
N LYS A 208 0.97 -1.02 13.00
CA LYS A 208 -0.24 -1.18 13.82
C LYS A 208 -1.39 -0.35 13.24
N PHE A 209 -2.62 -0.80 13.41
CA PHE A 209 -3.80 -0.12 12.87
C PHE A 209 -4.81 0.17 13.97
N TYR A 210 -5.19 1.44 14.10
CA TYR A 210 -6.20 1.92 15.03
C TYR A 210 -7.32 2.61 14.24
N HIS A 211 -8.57 2.33 14.58
CA HIS A 211 -9.72 3.01 13.98
C HIS A 211 -10.39 3.86 15.05
N ILE A 212 -10.41 5.18 14.84
CA ILE A 212 -10.90 6.19 15.78
C ILE A 212 -11.97 7.02 15.06
N PRO A 213 -13.15 6.43 14.78
CA PRO A 213 -14.21 7.07 14.00
C PRO A 213 -14.84 8.28 14.69
N GLU A 214 -14.74 8.40 16.01
CA GLU A 214 -15.38 9.44 16.82
C GLU A 214 -14.93 10.84 16.38
N VAL A 215 -13.66 11.01 16.04
CA VAL A 215 -13.08 12.27 15.54
C VAL A 215 -13.30 12.51 14.05
N GLY A 216 -14.08 11.67 13.37
CA GLY A 216 -14.35 11.77 11.94
C GLY A 216 -15.59 12.60 11.60
N ILE A 217 -15.61 13.22 10.42
CA ILE A 217 -16.80 13.91 9.90
C ILE A 217 -17.81 12.90 9.36
N GLN A 218 -19.08 13.03 9.76
CA GLN A 218 -20.22 12.26 9.26
C GLN A 218 -20.34 12.35 7.73
N SER A 219 -20.77 11.26 7.06
CA SER A 219 -20.88 11.24 5.58
C SER A 219 -21.84 12.29 5.04
N GLU A 220 -22.91 12.57 5.77
CA GLU A 220 -24.01 13.43 5.34
C GLU A 220 -23.56 14.88 5.26
N LYS A 221 -22.63 15.30 6.13
CA LYS A 221 -22.03 16.63 6.16
C LYS A 221 -20.97 16.87 5.08
N ARG A 222 -20.58 15.83 4.34
CA ARG A 222 -19.53 15.89 3.30
C ARG A 222 -20.10 16.00 1.88
N LYS A 223 -21.40 16.25 1.75
CA LYS A 223 -22.07 16.42 0.45
C LYS A 223 -21.95 17.88 0.00
N GLU A 224 -21.83 18.09 -1.31
CA GLU A 224 -21.91 19.42 -1.96
C GLU A 224 -20.79 20.42 -1.60
N LEU A 225 -19.57 19.94 -1.37
CA LEU A 225 -18.39 20.80 -1.17
C LEU A 225 -17.84 21.26 -2.54
N ASN A 226 -18.34 22.37 -3.07
CA ASN A 226 -18.04 22.86 -4.42
C ASN A 226 -16.97 23.95 -4.42
N CYS A 227 -16.88 24.74 -3.35
CA CYS A 227 -15.95 25.84 -3.20
C CYS A 227 -15.24 25.83 -1.83
N GLN A 228 -14.19 26.65 -1.68
CA GLN A 228 -13.44 26.71 -0.42
C GLN A 228 -14.30 27.18 0.76
N ALA A 229 -15.29 28.05 0.52
CA ALA A 229 -16.19 28.51 1.57
C ALA A 229 -17.03 27.37 2.18
N ASP A 230 -17.41 26.37 1.37
CA ASP A 230 -18.14 25.19 1.86
C ASP A 230 -17.27 24.36 2.81
N TYR A 231 -15.98 24.22 2.49
CA TYR A 231 -15.01 23.57 3.39
C TYR A 231 -14.82 24.36 4.68
N ASP A 232 -14.75 25.69 4.60
CA ASP A 232 -14.55 26.54 5.77
C ASP A 232 -15.74 26.43 6.75
N LEU A 233 -16.97 26.43 6.23
CA LEU A 233 -18.19 26.17 7.02
C LEU A 233 -18.19 24.77 7.63
N LEU A 234 -17.85 23.75 6.84
CA LEU A 234 -17.74 22.38 7.32
C LEU A 234 -16.72 22.26 8.46
N PHE A 235 -15.56 22.93 8.34
CA PHE A 235 -14.53 22.88 9.36
C PHE A 235 -14.85 23.73 10.59
N GLN A 236 -15.67 24.77 10.45
CA GLN A 236 -16.22 25.49 11.59
C GLN A 236 -17.15 24.58 12.42
N ASP A 237 -18.10 23.92 11.76
CA ASP A 237 -18.98 22.93 12.40
C ASP A 237 -18.18 21.79 13.03
N TYR A 238 -17.19 21.24 12.30
CA TYR A 238 -16.32 20.17 12.82
C TYR A 238 -15.59 20.58 14.11
N LYS A 239 -15.05 21.80 14.17
CA LYS A 239 -14.36 22.30 15.37
C LYS A 239 -15.32 22.42 16.55
N GLN A 240 -16.50 23.00 16.32
CA GLN A 240 -17.48 23.29 17.38
C GLN A 240 -18.18 22.03 17.90
N ASN A 241 -18.50 21.09 17.01
CA ASN A 241 -19.39 19.98 17.33
C ASN A 241 -18.68 18.62 17.48
N VAL A 242 -17.48 18.46 16.91
CA VAL A 242 -16.69 17.21 17.02
C VAL A 242 -15.42 17.42 17.83
N LEU A 243 -14.56 18.39 17.47
CA LEU A 243 -13.30 18.58 18.20
C LEU A 243 -13.51 19.13 19.61
N ALA A 244 -14.51 19.98 19.85
CA ALA A 244 -14.77 20.48 21.21
C ALA A 244 -15.31 19.39 22.16
N THR A 245 -15.98 18.36 21.62
CA THR A 245 -16.65 17.31 22.39
C THR A 245 -15.79 16.05 22.53
N GLU A 246 -15.04 15.69 21.49
CA GLU A 246 -14.21 14.48 21.44
C GLU A 246 -12.79 14.70 21.98
N THR A 247 -12.63 15.41 23.10
CA THR A 247 -11.33 15.71 23.72
C THR A 247 -10.64 14.45 24.24
N LYS A 248 -11.41 13.50 24.80
CA LYS A 248 -10.88 12.20 25.27
C LYS A 248 -10.20 11.42 24.14
N LYS A 249 -10.77 11.46 22.93
CA LYS A 249 -10.22 10.77 21.75
C LYS A 249 -8.97 11.47 21.21
N GLN A 250 -8.88 12.79 21.34
CA GLN A 250 -7.66 13.52 21.02
C GLN A 250 -6.52 13.18 21.98
N VAL A 251 -6.83 13.05 23.28
CA VAL A 251 -5.87 12.57 24.29
C VAL A 251 -5.46 11.12 24.00
N GLU A 252 -6.39 10.23 23.65
CA GLU A 252 -6.08 8.85 23.23
C GLU A 252 -5.07 8.82 22.07
N ILE A 253 -5.26 9.66 21.04
CA ILE A 253 -4.31 9.79 19.93
C ILE A 253 -2.95 10.32 20.40
N PHE A 254 -2.94 11.29 21.33
CA PHE A 254 -1.70 11.82 21.88
C PHE A 254 -0.92 10.77 22.69
N GLU A 255 -1.60 9.95 23.48
CA GLU A 255 -0.99 8.85 24.21
C GLU A 255 -0.49 7.75 23.25
N LEU A 256 -1.21 7.46 22.18
CA LEU A 256 -0.72 6.59 21.09
C LEU A 256 0.56 7.16 20.45
N LEU A 257 0.64 8.48 20.23
CA LEU A 257 1.85 9.12 19.72
C LEU A 257 3.03 8.96 20.70
N LYS A 258 2.80 9.12 22.00
CA LYS A 258 3.85 8.91 23.02
C LYS A 258 4.32 7.45 23.07
N ALA A 259 3.41 6.50 22.94
CA ALA A 259 3.68 5.07 22.99
C ALA A 259 4.42 4.59 21.73
N GLU A 260 3.89 4.88 20.55
CA GLU A 260 4.39 4.37 19.26
C GLU A 260 5.47 5.26 18.64
N LYS A 261 5.67 6.46 19.18
CA LYS A 261 6.58 7.53 18.70
C LYS A 261 6.21 8.12 17.34
N ARG A 262 5.79 7.31 16.37
CA ARG A 262 5.57 7.74 14.98
C ARG A 262 4.25 7.21 14.49
N ILE A 263 3.22 8.05 14.51
CA ILE A 263 1.87 7.67 14.08
C ILE A 263 1.40 8.53 12.91
N ALA A 264 0.50 8.02 12.08
CA ALA A 264 -0.10 8.78 10.99
C ALA A 264 -1.62 8.82 11.10
N LEU A 265 -2.22 10.02 11.01
CA LEU A 265 -3.66 10.21 10.87
C LEU A 265 -4.04 10.10 9.40
N THR A 266 -4.95 9.19 9.05
CA THR A 266 -5.37 8.98 7.66
C THR A 266 -6.80 9.40 7.37
N CYS A 267 -6.97 10.00 6.19
CA CYS A 267 -8.26 10.26 5.57
C CYS A 267 -8.12 10.25 4.03
N PHE A 268 -9.18 10.53 3.29
CA PHE A 268 -9.21 10.43 1.83
C PHE A 268 -8.35 11.49 1.14
N GLU A 269 -8.65 12.75 1.38
CA GLU A 269 -8.24 13.88 0.54
C GLU A 269 -6.72 13.99 0.46
N LYS A 270 -6.16 14.27 -0.72
CA LYS A 270 -4.72 14.51 -0.85
C LYS A 270 -4.36 15.88 -0.26
N ASN A 271 -5.16 16.89 -0.55
CA ASN A 271 -4.94 18.24 -0.08
C ASN A 271 -5.25 18.37 1.42
N ILE A 272 -4.24 18.72 2.21
CA ILE A 272 -4.38 18.90 3.66
C ILE A 272 -5.29 20.07 4.03
N HIS A 273 -5.41 21.08 3.18
CA HIS A 273 -6.28 22.25 3.42
C HIS A 273 -7.76 21.95 3.22
N GLN A 274 -8.08 20.84 2.55
CA GLN A 274 -9.45 20.37 2.31
C GLN A 274 -9.78 19.12 3.12
N CYS A 275 -9.01 18.85 4.18
CA CYS A 275 -9.16 17.66 5.00
C CYS A 275 -9.28 17.97 6.49
N HIS A 276 -10.23 17.33 7.16
CA HIS A 276 -10.44 17.48 8.60
C HIS A 276 -9.22 17.07 9.44
N ARG A 277 -8.35 16.19 8.91
CA ARG A 277 -7.15 15.72 9.62
C ARG A 277 -6.18 16.85 9.97
N LYS A 278 -6.18 17.96 9.22
CA LYS A 278 -5.43 19.18 9.57
C LYS A 278 -5.92 19.77 10.88
N HIS A 279 -7.24 19.92 11.02
CA HIS A 279 -7.87 20.49 12.20
C HIS A 279 -7.70 19.58 13.41
N LEU A 280 -7.82 18.25 13.22
CA LEU A 280 -7.55 17.27 14.28
C LEU A 280 -6.09 17.30 14.74
N ALA A 281 -5.12 17.28 13.80
CA ALA A 281 -3.70 17.34 14.14
C ALA A 281 -3.35 18.65 14.87
N ASN A 282 -3.96 19.77 14.45
CA ASN A 282 -3.81 21.04 15.14
C ASN A 282 -4.41 21.00 16.55
N ALA A 283 -5.60 20.43 16.75
CA ALA A 283 -6.20 20.32 18.08
C ALA A 283 -5.32 19.50 19.03
N ILE A 284 -4.79 18.36 18.56
CA ILE A 284 -3.85 17.52 19.32
C ILE A 284 -2.57 18.28 19.67
N LYS A 285 -2.05 19.10 18.74
CA LYS A 285 -0.85 19.92 18.97
C LYS A 285 -1.02 20.93 20.13
N HIS A 286 -2.25 21.35 20.45
CA HIS A 286 -2.52 22.29 21.54
C HIS A 286 -2.85 21.60 22.87
N ILE A 287 -2.80 20.26 22.93
CA ILE A 287 -2.92 19.55 24.21
C ILE A 287 -1.68 19.84 25.06
N GLU A 288 -1.89 20.07 26.35
CA GLU A 288 -0.81 20.29 27.31
C GLU A 288 0.22 19.16 27.26
N GLY A 289 1.51 19.54 27.24
CA GLY A 289 2.63 18.61 27.15
C GLY A 289 2.96 18.15 25.72
N PHE A 290 2.26 18.59 24.69
CA PHE A 290 2.63 18.30 23.30
C PHE A 290 3.87 19.11 22.89
N ASN A 291 4.98 18.42 22.61
CA ASN A 291 6.25 19.01 22.19
C ASN A 291 6.85 18.32 20.96
N TYR A 292 6.01 17.70 20.13
CA TYR A 292 6.42 16.89 18.99
C TYR A 292 6.18 17.61 17.65
N GLU A 293 6.78 17.08 16.58
CA GLU A 293 6.57 17.63 15.26
C GLU A 293 5.27 17.09 14.62
N VAL A 294 4.59 17.94 13.85
CA VAL A 294 3.49 17.54 12.96
C VAL A 294 3.96 17.64 11.51
N LYS A 295 3.88 16.55 10.75
CA LYS A 295 4.29 16.49 9.33
C LYS A 295 3.14 16.01 8.42
N HIS A 296 3.03 16.58 7.23
CA HIS A 296 2.04 16.16 6.22
C HIS A 296 2.76 15.44 5.06
N ILE A 297 2.36 14.19 4.74
CA ILE A 297 3.05 13.29 3.78
C ILE A 297 2.13 12.67 2.72
#